data_AF-A0A5C7SBV6-F1
#
_entry.id   AF-A0A5C7SBV6-F1
#
_cell.length_a   1.000
_cell.length_b   1.000
_cell.length_c   1.000
_cell.angle_alpha   90.00
_cell.angle_beta   90.00
_cell.angle_gamma   90.00
#
_symmetry.space_group_name_H-M   'P 1'
#
loop_
_entity.id
_entity.type
_entity.pdbx_description
1 polymer ?
#
loop_
_entity_poly.entity_id
_entity_poly.type
_entity_poly.pdbx_seq_one_letter_code
_entity_poly.pdbx_strand_id
1 'polypeptide(L)'
;GFLVIYRAINSPFGEVLKSIRENEQRAISLGYKTDQYKLLAFILSGTLAGLAGAVKVFVAQNASLTDVHWTMSGEVVLMTLVGGLGTVFGPVVGAFVIIAMQQYLADFGQWVMVVQGAIFVICVLTFRRGIIGEIAYFFKRSL
;
A
#
# COMPACT_ATOMS: atom_id res chain seq x y z
N GLY A 1 9.45 11.20 2.03
CA GLY A 1 8.35 10.67 1.19
C GLY A 1 6.98 10.90 1.79
N PHE A 2 6.72 10.36 2.99
CA PHE A 2 5.39 10.31 3.60
C PHE A 2 4.64 11.66 3.68
N LEU A 3 5.33 12.73 4.09
CA LEU A 3 4.75 14.09 4.15
C LEU A 3 4.35 14.64 2.77
N VAL A 4 5.10 14.30 1.72
CA VAL A 4 4.81 14.72 0.34
C VAL A 4 3.55 14.03 -0.16
N ILE A 5 3.42 12.73 0.13
CA ILE A 5 2.22 11.93 -0.20
C ILE A 5 1.00 12.46 0.55
N TYR A 6 1.12 12.70 1.85
CA TYR A 6 0.03 13.23 2.68
C TYR A 6 -0.44 14.62 2.18
N ARG A 7 0.51 15.50 1.83
CA ARG A 7 0.20 16.83 1.29
C ARG A 7 -0.39 16.76 -0.13
N ALA A 8 0.05 15.83 -0.96
CA ALA A 8 -0.51 15.61 -2.30
C ALA A 8 -1.95 15.09 -2.24
N ILE A 9 -2.28 14.24 -1.27
CA ILE A 9 -3.64 13.71 -1.06
C ILE A 9 -4.59 14.78 -0.52
N ASN A 10 -4.12 15.66 0.37
CA ASN A 10 -4.94 16.75 0.94
C ASN A 10 -4.93 18.04 0.10
N SER A 11 -4.35 18.00 -1.10
CA SER A 11 -4.34 19.09 -2.07
C SER A 11 -5.62 19.07 -2.94
N PRO A 12 -6.00 20.18 -3.60
CA PRO A 12 -7.07 20.20 -4.61
C PRO A 12 -6.94 19.07 -5.66
N PHE A 13 -5.71 18.61 -5.95
CA PHE A 13 -5.50 17.44 -6.81
C PHE A 13 -6.15 16.17 -6.25
N GLY A 14 -5.98 15.88 -4.96
CA GLY A 14 -6.56 14.72 -4.31
C GLY A 14 -8.09 14.78 -4.22
N GLU A 15 -8.66 15.97 -4.01
CA GLU A 15 -10.12 16.17 -4.01
C GLU A 15 -10.73 15.91 -5.41
N VAL A 16 -10.04 16.33 -6.49
CA VAL A 16 -10.46 16.00 -7.86
C VAL A 16 -10.37 14.48 -8.12
N LEU A 17 -9.35 13.80 -7.61
CA LEU A 17 -9.29 12.34 -7.72
C LEU A 17 -10.42 11.65 -6.96
N LYS A 18 -10.82 12.16 -5.79
CA LYS A 18 -11.97 11.63 -5.03
C LYS A 18 -13.27 11.81 -5.82
N SER A 19 -13.48 12.97 -6.44
CA SER A 19 -14.69 13.19 -7.25
C SER A 19 -14.74 12.30 -8.49
N ILE A 20 -13.60 12.07 -9.15
CA ILE A 20 -13.48 11.10 -10.26
C ILE A 20 -13.82 9.68 -9.80
N ARG A 21 -13.39 9.29 -8.58
CA ARG A 21 -13.69 7.98 -8.00
C ARG A 21 -15.17 7.79 -7.70
N GLU A 22 -15.88 8.83 -7.26
CA GLU A 22 -17.32 8.76 -6.97
C GLU A 22 -18.17 8.75 -8.24
N ASN A 23 -17.92 9.67 -9.17
CA ASN A 23 -18.64 9.72 -10.43
C ASN A 23 -17.82 10.43 -11.52
N GLU A 24 -17.19 9.64 -12.38
CA GLU A 24 -16.38 10.13 -13.48
C GLU A 24 -17.19 10.98 -14.48
N GLN A 25 -18.41 10.56 -14.85
CA GLN A 25 -19.24 11.32 -15.79
C GLN A 25 -19.56 12.72 -15.25
N ARG A 26 -19.82 12.84 -13.95
CA ARG A 26 -20.08 14.14 -13.29
C ARG A 26 -18.85 15.05 -13.27
N ALA A 27 -17.65 14.49 -13.07
CA ALA A 27 -16.41 15.24 -13.13
C ALA A 27 -16.14 15.78 -14.54
N ILE A 28 -16.42 14.99 -15.59
CA ILE A 28 -16.32 15.42 -16.98
C ILE A 28 -17.31 16.57 -17.27
N SER A 29 -18.56 16.46 -16.80
CA SER A 29 -19.57 17.51 -16.97
C SER A 29 -19.21 18.84 -16.30
N LEU A 30 -18.41 18.81 -15.23
CA LEU A 30 -17.87 20.01 -14.56
C LEU A 30 -16.65 20.62 -15.29
N GLY A 31 -16.22 20.03 -16.41
CA GLY A 31 -15.10 20.53 -17.22
C GLY A 31 -13.74 19.94 -16.86
N TYR A 32 -13.67 18.94 -15.95
CA TYR A 32 -12.41 18.28 -15.63
C TYR A 32 -12.03 17.25 -16.70
N LYS A 33 -10.77 17.30 -17.16
CA LYS A 33 -10.18 16.29 -18.06
C LYS A 33 -9.74 15.05 -17.26
N THR A 34 -10.67 14.16 -16.94
CA THR A 34 -10.45 13.01 -16.05
C THR A 34 -9.27 12.13 -16.47
N ASP A 35 -9.06 11.93 -17.77
CA ASP A 35 -7.94 11.16 -18.31
C ASP A 35 -6.56 11.71 -17.91
N GLN A 36 -6.40 13.04 -17.91
CA GLN A 36 -5.13 13.68 -17.54
C GLN A 36 -4.84 13.51 -16.06
N TYR A 37 -5.87 13.61 -15.20
CA TYR A 37 -5.73 13.37 -13.77
C TYR A 37 -5.40 11.91 -13.45
N LYS A 38 -6.01 10.96 -14.16
CA LYS A 38 -5.67 9.53 -14.05
C LYS A 38 -4.23 9.24 -14.48
N LEU A 39 -3.79 9.82 -15.60
CA LEU A 39 -2.42 9.67 -16.09
C LEU A 39 -1.40 10.24 -15.10
N LEU A 40 -1.66 11.44 -14.56
CA LEU A 40 -0.81 12.05 -13.54
C LEU A 40 -0.73 11.18 -12.28
N ALA A 41 -1.86 10.62 -11.83
CA ALA A 41 -1.89 9.72 -10.68
C ALA A 41 -1.06 8.45 -10.92
N PHE A 42 -1.10 7.91 -12.13
CA PHE A 42 -0.31 6.75 -12.53
C PHE A 42 1.19 7.06 -12.56
N ILE A 43 1.59 8.18 -13.17
CA ILE A 43 3.00 8.63 -13.22
C ILE A 43 3.54 8.90 -11.81
N LEU A 44 2.77 9.57 -10.96
CA LEU A 44 3.16 9.81 -9.56
C LEU A 44 3.32 8.51 -8.78
N SER A 45 2.43 7.53 -8.97
CA SER A 45 2.53 6.23 -8.31
C SER A 45 3.75 5.44 -8.79
N GLY A 46 3.98 5.42 -10.11
CA GLY A 46 5.13 4.74 -10.72
C GLY A 46 6.46 5.37 -10.34
N THR A 47 6.55 6.69 -10.30
CA THR A 47 7.77 7.40 -9.87
C THR A 47 8.09 7.14 -8.40
N LEU A 48 7.09 7.15 -7.51
CA LEU A 48 7.29 6.82 -6.09
C LEU A 48 7.70 5.36 -5.88
N ALA A 49 7.06 4.42 -6.59
CA ALA A 49 7.41 3.00 -6.52
C ALA A 49 8.82 2.72 -7.07
N GLY A 50 9.17 3.34 -8.20
CA GLY A 50 10.51 3.24 -8.78
C GLY A 50 11.60 3.81 -7.88
N LEU A 51 11.33 4.96 -7.24
CA LEU A 51 12.25 5.58 -6.28
C LEU A 51 12.43 4.68 -5.05
N ALA A 52 11.35 4.10 -4.53
CA ALA A 52 11.42 3.13 -3.43
C ALA A 52 12.26 1.89 -3.80
N GLY A 53 12.08 1.34 -5.00
CA GLY A 53 12.88 0.23 -5.52
C GLY A 53 14.36 0.58 -5.66
N ALA A 54 14.69 1.76 -6.21
CA ALA A 54 16.07 2.23 -6.31
C ALA A 54 16.73 2.32 -4.93
N VAL A 55 16.04 2.90 -3.95
CA VAL A 55 16.54 2.99 -2.55
C VAL A 55 16.75 1.60 -1.94
N LYS A 56 15.86 0.62 -2.20
CA LYS A 56 16.04 -0.77 -1.73
C LYS A 56 17.35 -1.36 -2.23
N VAL A 57 17.67 -1.18 -3.52
CA VAL A 57 18.91 -1.71 -4.12
C VAL A 57 20.15 -1.05 -3.50
N PHE A 58 20.11 0.27 -3.27
CA PHE A 58 21.20 0.98 -2.59
C PHE A 58 21.44 0.47 -1.17
N VAL A 59 20.39 0.14 -0.42
CA VAL A 59 20.49 -0.36 0.96
C VAL A 59 20.92 -1.83 1.01
N ALA A 60 20.42 -2.67 0.08
CA ALA A 60 20.69 -4.10 0.07
C ALA A 60 22.14 -4.46 -0.33
N GLN A 61 22.86 -3.55 -0.99
CA GLN A 61 24.25 -3.71 -1.49
C GLN A 61 24.54 -4.92 -2.39
N ASN A 62 23.54 -5.77 -2.65
CA ASN A 62 23.58 -6.93 -3.53
C ASN A 62 22.32 -6.93 -4.40
N ALA A 63 22.50 -7.04 -5.72
CA ALA A 63 21.41 -7.26 -6.67
C ALA A 63 21.23 -8.77 -6.88
N SER A 64 20.50 -9.43 -5.98
CA SER A 64 20.23 -10.87 -6.11
C SER A 64 19.07 -11.13 -7.08
N LEU A 65 19.17 -12.13 -7.97
CA LEU A 65 18.09 -12.51 -8.91
C LEU A 65 16.77 -12.91 -8.20
N THR A 66 16.82 -13.18 -6.90
CA THR A 66 15.65 -13.46 -6.07
C THR A 66 14.77 -12.23 -5.82
N ASP A 67 15.29 -11.01 -5.98
CA ASP A 67 14.52 -9.77 -5.77
C ASP A 67 13.61 -9.41 -6.96
N VAL A 68 13.83 -10.01 -8.13
CA VAL A 68 13.04 -9.77 -9.35
C VAL A 68 11.90 -10.81 -9.49
N HIS A 69 11.74 -11.70 -8.51
CA HIS A 69 10.68 -12.69 -8.52
C HIS A 69 9.32 -12.06 -8.20
N TRP A 70 8.25 -12.61 -8.77
CA TRP A 70 6.87 -12.14 -8.56
C TRP A 70 6.44 -12.13 -7.09
N THR A 71 7.10 -12.92 -6.23
CA THR A 71 6.85 -12.96 -4.78
C THR A 71 7.11 -11.62 -4.11
N MET A 72 8.09 -10.84 -4.55
CA MET A 72 8.39 -9.53 -3.97
C MET A 72 7.24 -8.53 -4.20
N SER A 73 6.69 -8.51 -5.41
CA SER A 73 5.50 -7.71 -5.72
C SER A 73 4.28 -8.17 -4.92
N GLY A 74 4.14 -9.50 -4.74
CA GLY A 74 3.12 -10.08 -3.89
C GLY A 74 3.22 -9.56 -2.46
N GLU A 75 4.40 -9.62 -1.86
CA GLU A 75 4.66 -9.19 -0.48
C GLU A 75 4.31 -7.73 -0.23
N VAL A 76 4.70 -6.82 -1.13
CA VAL A 76 4.35 -5.39 -1.01
C VAL A 76 2.83 -5.20 -1.03
N VAL A 77 2.12 -5.95 -1.88
CA VAL A 77 0.65 -5.95 -1.88
C VAL A 77 0.11 -6.49 -0.55
N LEU A 78 0.69 -7.55 0.01
CA LEU A 78 0.29 -8.07 1.33
C LEU A 78 0.46 -7.02 2.43
N MET A 79 1.60 -6.30 2.45
CA MET A 79 1.85 -5.24 3.43
C MET A 79 0.77 -4.14 3.36
N THR A 80 0.38 -3.74 2.15
CA THR A 80 -0.67 -2.73 1.95
C THR A 80 -2.07 -3.24 2.34
N LEU A 81 -2.38 -4.51 2.08
CA LEU A 81 -3.67 -5.13 2.42
C LEU A 81 -3.84 -5.34 3.93
N VAL A 82 -2.84 -5.92 4.58
CA VAL A 82 -2.84 -6.18 6.03
C VAL A 82 -2.92 -4.86 6.80
N GLY A 83 -2.16 -3.87 6.36
CA GLY A 83 -2.15 -2.52 6.92
C GLY A 83 -3.45 -1.74 6.70
N GLY A 84 -4.05 -1.89 5.51
CA GLY A 84 -5.31 -1.27 5.09
C GLY A 84 -5.13 -0.33 3.89
N LEU A 85 -5.78 -0.66 2.76
CA LEU A 85 -5.71 0.06 1.48
C LEU A 85 -6.24 1.51 1.50
N GLY A 86 -7.03 1.86 2.52
CA GLY A 86 -7.71 3.16 2.61
C GLY A 86 -6.95 4.24 3.39
N THR A 87 -5.77 3.93 3.95
CA THR A 87 -5.05 4.85 4.84
C THR A 87 -3.60 5.01 4.41
N VAL A 88 -3.05 6.22 4.56
CA VAL A 88 -1.65 6.50 4.23
C VAL A 88 -0.70 5.75 5.16
N PHE A 89 -1.10 5.56 6.43
CA PHE A 89 -0.31 4.83 7.43
C PHE A 89 -0.46 3.30 7.36
N GLY A 90 -1.50 2.79 6.69
CA GLY A 90 -1.82 1.36 6.58
C GLY A 90 -0.61 0.54 6.16
N PRO A 91 -0.07 0.79 4.96
CA PRO A 91 1.09 0.08 4.44
C PRO A 91 2.32 0.09 5.35
N VAL A 92 2.52 1.16 6.14
CA VAL A 92 3.67 1.27 7.06
C VAL A 92 3.54 0.27 8.21
N VAL A 93 2.35 0.21 8.83
CA VAL A 93 2.08 -0.75 9.92
C VAL A 93 2.07 -2.18 9.39
N GLY A 94 1.46 -2.40 8.21
CA GLY A 94 1.48 -3.71 7.57
C GLY A 94 2.88 -4.20 7.21
N ALA A 95 3.76 -3.31 6.75
CA ALA A 95 5.16 -3.62 6.52
C ALA A 95 5.87 -4.00 7.82
N PHE A 96 5.66 -3.26 8.91
CA PHE A 96 6.26 -3.58 10.21
C PHE A 96 5.84 -4.97 10.70
N VAL A 97 4.55 -5.30 10.61
CA VAL A 97 4.02 -6.61 11.03
C VAL A 97 4.59 -7.73 10.16
N ILE A 98 4.56 -7.60 8.85
CA ILE A 98 5.04 -8.65 7.94
C ILE A 98 6.55 -8.86 8.10
N ILE A 99 7.35 -7.78 8.16
CA ILE A 99 8.80 -7.88 8.30
C ILE A 99 9.17 -8.47 9.67
N ALA A 100 8.52 -8.05 10.76
CA ALA A 100 8.77 -8.62 12.08
C ALA A 100 8.45 -10.12 12.12
N MET A 101 7.37 -10.52 11.45
CA MET A 101 6.98 -11.92 11.34
C MET A 101 7.97 -12.72 10.50
N GLN A 102 8.43 -12.19 9.36
CA GLN A 102 9.48 -12.82 8.55
C GLN A 102 10.77 -12.99 9.35
N GLN A 103 11.18 -11.99 10.13
CA GLN A 103 12.38 -12.05 10.94
C GLN A 103 12.28 -13.13 12.03
N TYR A 104 11.12 -13.26 12.69
CA TYR A 104 10.92 -14.27 13.73
C TYR A 104 10.76 -15.69 13.18
N LEU A 105 10.21 -15.82 11.97
CA LEU A 105 10.03 -17.11 11.31
C LEU A 105 11.23 -17.49 10.44
N ALA A 106 12.22 -16.63 10.25
CA ALA A 106 13.38 -16.85 9.38
C ALA A 106 14.10 -18.19 9.65
N ASP A 107 14.11 -18.63 10.90
CA ASP A 107 14.73 -19.88 11.35
C ASP A 107 14.06 -21.15 10.77
N PHE A 108 12.81 -21.05 10.27
CA PHE A 108 12.03 -22.18 9.75
C PHE A 108 12.19 -22.45 8.23
N GLY A 109 13.04 -21.68 7.52
CA GLY A 109 13.40 -21.95 6.12
C GLY A 109 12.24 -21.86 5.11
N GLN A 110 12.06 -22.87 4.26
CA GLN A 110 11.02 -22.84 3.19
C GLN A 110 9.58 -22.80 3.71
N TRP A 111 9.32 -23.26 4.94
CA TRP A 111 7.98 -23.25 5.53
C TRP A 111 7.48 -21.82 5.82
N VAL A 112 8.38 -20.84 5.87
CA VAL A 112 8.04 -19.42 6.11
C VAL A 112 7.06 -18.89 5.07
N MET A 113 7.25 -19.20 3.78
CA MET A 113 6.33 -18.74 2.74
C MET A 113 4.91 -19.29 2.92
N VAL A 114 4.80 -20.57 3.30
CA VAL A 114 3.50 -21.23 3.50
C VAL A 114 2.80 -20.65 4.73
N VAL A 115 3.53 -20.48 5.83
CA VAL A 115 3.00 -19.92 7.08
C VAL A 115 2.63 -18.44 6.90
N GLN A 116 3.45 -17.66 6.18
CA GLN A 116 3.15 -16.27 5.84
C GLN A 116 1.89 -16.16 4.97
N GLY A 117 1.74 -17.03 3.97
CA GLY A 117 0.53 -17.09 3.15
C GLY A 117 -0.73 -17.46 3.94
N ALA A 118 -0.62 -18.43 4.85
CA ALA A 118 -1.74 -18.85 5.71
C ALA A 118 -2.16 -17.74 6.69
N ILE A 119 -1.19 -17.12 7.37
CA ILE A 119 -1.46 -15.98 8.27
C ILE A 119 -2.05 -14.81 7.50
N PHE A 120 -1.58 -14.56 6.27
CA PHE A 120 -2.17 -13.54 5.41
C PHE A 120 -3.65 -13.82 5.09
N VAL A 121 -4.00 -15.04 4.68
CA VAL A 121 -5.39 -15.43 4.40
C VAL A 121 -6.26 -15.23 5.65
N ILE A 122 -5.77 -15.66 6.82
CA ILE A 122 -6.47 -15.48 8.10
C ILE A 122 -6.66 -13.99 8.41
N CYS A 123 -5.61 -13.18 8.27
CA CYS A 123 -5.66 -11.74 8.50
C CYS A 123 -6.64 -11.03 7.58
N VAL A 124 -6.66 -11.33 6.28
CA VAL A 124 -7.59 -10.70 5.32
C VAL A 124 -9.04 -11.14 5.57
N LEU A 125 -9.26 -12.40 5.93
CA LEU A 125 -10.60 -12.91 6.26
C LEU A 125 -11.13 -12.32 7.57
N THR A 126 -10.25 -12.12 8.56
CA THR A 126 -10.64 -11.59 9.88
C THR A 126 -10.76 -10.06 9.86
N PHE A 127 -9.83 -9.36 9.18
CA PHE A 127 -9.76 -7.91 9.09
C PHE A 127 -10.16 -7.42 7.70
N ARG A 128 -11.47 -7.42 7.41
CA ARG A 128 -12.03 -6.94 6.12
C ARG A 128 -11.67 -5.49 5.77
N ARG A 129 -11.21 -4.68 6.74
CA ARG A 129 -10.79 -3.28 6.56
C ARG A 129 -9.29 -3.04 6.76
N GLY A 130 -8.50 -4.07 7.10
CA GLY A 130 -7.10 -3.97 7.53
C GLY A 130 -6.95 -3.47 8.98
N ILE A 131 -5.75 -3.65 9.56
CA ILE A 131 -5.47 -3.35 10.98
C ILE A 131 -5.79 -1.89 11.31
N ILE A 132 -5.36 -0.94 10.47
CA ILE A 132 -5.63 0.49 10.70
C ILE A 132 -7.09 0.83 10.41
N GLY A 133 -7.74 0.14 9.47
CA GLY A 133 -9.16 0.33 9.18
C GLY A 133 -10.08 -0.09 10.34
N GLU A 134 -9.74 -1.16 11.05
CA GLU A 134 -10.46 -1.58 12.27
C GLU A 134 -10.16 -0.67 13.47
N ILE A 135 -8.90 -0.27 13.67
CA ILE A 135 -8.53 0.67 14.74
C ILE A 135 -9.23 2.02 14.55
N ALA A 136 -9.25 2.55 13.31
CA ALA A 136 -9.95 3.80 12.99
C ALA A 136 -11.47 3.69 13.15
N TYR A 137 -12.05 2.52 12.87
CA TYR A 137 -13.48 2.27 13.09
C TYR A 137 -13.82 2.19 14.58
N PHE A 138 -12.96 1.54 15.38
CA PHE A 138 -13.09 1.46 16.83
C PHE A 138 -12.98 2.85 17.49
N PHE A 139 -12.04 3.69 17.01
CA PHE A 139 -11.86 5.05 17.52
C PHE A 139 -13.00 6.00 17.16
N LYS A 140 -13.66 5.80 16.01
CA LYS A 140 -14.87 6.56 15.64
C LYS A 140 -16.13 6.18 16.43
N ARG A 141 -16.10 5.07 17.19
CA ARG A 141 -17.21 4.63 18.05
C ARG A 141 -17.06 5.10 19.50
N SER A 142 -15.92 5.68 19.89
CA SER A 142 -15.68 6.19 21.25
C SER A 142 -15.71 7.72 21.36
N LEU A 143 -16.10 8.43 20.28
CA LEU A 143 -16.47 9.84 20.26
C LEU A 143 -17.92 9.96 19.79
#